data_AF-A0A6I1JDP6-F1
#
_entry.id   AF-A0A6I1JDP6-F1
#
_cell.length_a   1.000
_cell.length_b   1.000
_cell.length_c   1.000
_cell.angle_alpha   90.00
_cell.angle_beta   90.00
_cell.angle_gamma   90.00
#
_symmetry.space_group_name_H-M   'P 1'
#
loop_
_entity.id
_entity.type
_entity.pdbx_description
1 polymer ?
#
loop_
_entity_poly.entity_id
_entity_poly.type
_entity_poly.pdbx_seq_one_letter_code
_entity_poly.pdbx_strand_id
1 'polypeptide(L)' 'MAEMCGNCRNFFEPRSGGVCRAHPPVAREDGSARWPSVARSDWCGEYRIAPPPENPGIRRLASV' A
#
# COMPACT_ATOMS: atom_id res chain seq x y z
N MET A 1 6.62 11.21 -3.39
CA MET A 1 6.62 9.76 -3.16
C MET A 1 6.40 9.08 -4.49
N ALA A 2 7.14 8.03 -4.82
CA ALA A 2 6.96 7.34 -6.10
C ALA A 2 5.69 6.47 -6.06
N GLU A 3 4.88 6.57 -7.10
CA GLU A 3 3.63 5.82 -7.29
C GLU A 3 3.95 4.35 -7.63
N MET A 4 4.13 3.54 -6.59
CA MET A 4 4.43 2.12 -6.72
C MET A 4 3.91 1.32 -5.52
N CYS A 5 3.58 0.05 -5.74
CA CYS A 5 3.05 -0.86 -4.73
C CYS A 5 3.97 -0.96 -3.52
N GLY A 6 5.29 -0.92 -3.70
CA GLY A 6 6.26 -0.93 -2.59
C GLY A 6 6.09 0.19 -1.56
N ASN A 7 5.40 1.28 -1.91
CA ASN A 7 5.09 2.39 -1.01
C ASN A 7 3.64 2.37 -0.50
N CYS A 8 2.79 1.45 -0.97
CA CYS A 8 1.36 1.42 -0.69
C CYS A 8 1.05 0.66 0.61
N ARG A 9 0.14 1.20 1.44
CA ARG A 9 -0.36 0.55 2.68
C ARG A 9 -0.94 -0.85 2.46
N ASN A 10 -1.52 -1.08 1.29
CA ASN A 10 -2.21 -2.33 0.96
C ASN A 10 -1.29 -3.37 0.30
N PHE A 11 -0.03 -3.02 0.03
CA PHE A 11 0.94 -3.97 -0.49
C PHE A 11 1.49 -4.85 0.64
N PHE A 12 1.53 -6.16 0.39
CA PHE A 12 2.12 -7.14 1.30
C PHE A 12 3.10 -8.02 0.52
N GLU A 13 4.30 -8.22 1.05
CA GLU A 13 5.37 -8.96 0.37
C GLU A 13 5.79 -10.19 1.19
N PRO A 14 5.11 -11.35 1.03
CA PRO A 14 5.60 -12.62 1.54
C PRO A 14 6.89 -13.04 0.81
N ARG A 15 7.56 -14.08 1.31
CA ARG A 15 8.81 -14.61 0.73
C ARG A 15 8.73 -14.98 -0.76
N SER A 16 7.53 -15.10 -1.32
CA SER A 16 7.27 -15.57 -2.69
C SER A 16 6.78 -14.47 -3.65
N GLY A 17 6.99 -13.20 -3.31
CA GLY A 17 6.62 -12.05 -4.16
C GLY A 17 5.52 -11.19 -3.57
N GLY A 18 5.24 -10.05 -4.20
CA GLY A 18 4.27 -9.07 -3.72
C GLY A 18 2.81 -9.42 -4.04
N VAL A 19 1.90 -9.01 -3.14
CA VAL A 19 0.45 -9.12 -3.33
C VAL A 19 -0.26 -7.81 -3.00
N CYS A 20 -1.33 -7.51 -3.73
CA CYS A 20 -2.18 -6.35 -3.51
C CYS A 20 -3.39 -6.72 -2.64
N ARG A 21 -3.49 -6.18 -1.42
CA ARG A 21 -4.60 -6.42 -0.49
C ARG A 21 -5.73 -5.40 -0.59
N ALA A 22 -5.66 -4.49 -1.55
CA ALA A 22 -6.76 -3.55 -1.83
C ALA A 22 -7.97 -4.25 -2.48
N HIS A 23 -7.71 -5.35 -3.20
CA HIS A 23 -8.75 -6.19 -3.80
C HIS A 23 -8.84 -7.51 -3.05
N PRO A 24 -10.03 -8.06 -2.79
CA PRO A 24 -10.19 -9.33 -2.11
C PRO A 24 -9.50 -10.49 -2.86
N PRO A 25 -9.15 -11.58 -2.16
CA PRO A 25 -8.56 -12.75 -2.82
C PRO A 25 -9.55 -13.37 -3.81
N VAL A 26 -9.04 -13.77 -4.96
CA VAL A 26 -9.83 -14.37 -6.04
C VAL A 26 -9.88 -15.88 -5.83
N ALA A 27 -11.10 -16.42 -5.77
CA ALA A 27 -11.33 -17.86 -5.70
C ALA A 27 -10.82 -18.56 -6.98
N ARG A 28 -10.27 -19.75 -6.80
CA ARG A 28 -9.72 -20.61 -7.85
C ARG A 28 -10.45 -21.95 -7.84
N GLU A 29 -10.35 -22.66 -8.96
CA GLU A 29 -11.00 -23.96 -9.16
C GLU A 29 -10.48 -25.05 -8.20
N ASP A 30 -9.25 -24.87 -7.68
CA ASP A 30 -8.64 -25.75 -6.67
C ASP A 30 -9.24 -25.56 -5.26
N GLY A 31 -10.26 -24.72 -5.11
CA GLY A 31 -10.86 -24.35 -3.82
C GLY A 31 -10.03 -23.37 -3.01
N SER A 32 -8.88 -22.92 -3.53
CA SER A 32 -8.06 -21.89 -2.89
C SER A 32 -8.54 -20.49 -3.23
N ALA A 33 -8.21 -19.52 -2.39
CA ALA A 33 -8.39 -18.10 -2.68
C ALA A 33 -7.04 -17.39 -2.56
N ARG A 34 -6.63 -16.69 -3.61
CA ARG A 34 -5.30 -16.04 -3.67
C ARG A 34 -5.43 -14.55 -3.92
N TRP A 35 -4.66 -13.77 -3.19
CA TRP A 35 -4.54 -12.33 -3.46
C TRP A 35 -3.88 -12.11 -4.83
N PRO A 36 -4.25 -11.04 -5.56
CA PRO A 36 -3.58 -10.66 -6.80
C PRO A 36 -2.09 -10.43 -6.55
N SER A 37 -1.24 -11.11 -7.31
CA SER A 37 0.21 -10.89 -7.25
C SER A 37 0.58 -9.64 -8.07
N VAL A 38 1.44 -8.80 -7.49
CA VAL A 38 1.94 -7.56 -8.09
C VAL A 38 3.42 -7.39 -7.74
N ALA A 39 4.19 -6.76 -8.63
CA ALA A 39 5.57 -6.38 -8.36
C ALA A 39 5.64 -5.14 -7.46
N ARG A 40 6.78 -4.95 -6.78
CA ARG A 40 7.02 -3.73 -5.98
C ARG A 40 6.90 -2.45 -6.82
N SER A 41 7.25 -2.53 -8.10
CA SER A 41 7.23 -1.43 -9.08
C SER A 41 5.86 -1.21 -9.73
N ASP A 42 4.89 -2.11 -9.53
CA ASP A 42 3.57 -1.96 -10.13
C ASP A 42 2.79 -0.81 -9.50
N TRP A 43 1.76 -0.34 -10.20
CA TRP A 43 0.94 0.77 -9.77
C TRP A 43 -0.51 0.59 -10.21
N CYS A 44 -1.44 0.54 -9.26
CA CYS A 44 -2.86 0.33 -9.51
C CYS A 44 -3.73 1.61 -9.40
N GLY A 45 -3.12 2.78 -9.17
CA GLY A 45 -3.86 4.04 -9.00
C GLY A 45 -4.39 4.32 -7.59
N GLU A 46 -4.42 3.31 -6.71
CA GLU A 46 -4.92 3.45 -5.33
C GLU A 46 -3.76 3.71 -4.33
N TYR A 47 -3.39 4.99 -4.17
CA TYR A 47 -2.45 5.43 -3.14
C TYR A 47 -3.18 6.30 -2.13
N ARG A 48 -3.49 5.70 -0.98
CA ARG A 48 -3.92 6.45 0.19
C ARG A 48 -2.72 6.60 1.12
N ILE A 49 -1.86 7.59 0.86
CA ILE A 49 -1.10 8.15 1.98
C ILE A 49 -2.17 8.76 2.87
N ALA A 50 -2.41 8.17 4.04
CA ALA A 50 -2.94 8.97 5.12
C ALA A 50 -1.82 9.99 5.40
N PRO A 51 -2.01 11.30 5.12
CA PRO A 51 -1.02 12.27 5.54
C PRO A 51 -0.75 12.04 7.03
N PRO A 52 0.50 12.14 7.49
CA PRO A 52 0.76 12.10 8.92
C PRO A 52 -0.19 13.11 9.58
N PRO A 53 -0.85 12.77 10.69
CA PRO A 53 -1.79 13.68 11.34
C PRO A 53 -1.07 15.02 11.53
N GLU A 54 -1.62 16.11 10.97
CA GLU A 54 -1.08 17.44 11.21
C GLU A 54 -1.08 17.64 12.72
N ASN A 55 0.11 17.70 13.32
CA ASN A 55 0.27 18.00 14.73
C ASN A 55 0.32 19.54 14.84
N PRO A 56 -0.79 20.23 15.19
CA PRO A 56 -0.85 21.69 15.15
C PRO A 56 0.17 22.37 16.09
N GLY A 57 0.79 21.63 17.00
CA GLY A 57 1.78 22.13 17.95
C GLY A 57 3.16 22.47 17.37
N ILE A 58 3.52 21.99 16.17
CA ILE A 58 4.88 22.19 15.62
C ILE A 58 5.06 23.49 14.83
N ARG A 59 3.97 24.13 14.34
CA ARG A 59 4.07 25.38 13.57
C ARG A 59 4.50 26.61 14.39
N ARG A 60 4.56 26.54 15.72
CA ARG A 60 4.91 27.70 16.58
C ARG A 60 6.41 27.89 16.86
N LEU A 61 7.27 26.95 16.46
CA LEU A 61 8.72 27.01 16.77
C LEU A 61 9.62 27.43 15.60
N ALA A 62 9.07 27.64 14.40
CA ALA A 62 9.82 28.08 13.22
C ALA A 62 9.71 29.60 12.94
N SER A 63 9.32 30.38 13.94
CA SER A 63 9.27 31.86 13.85
C SER A 63 9.77 32.47 15.14
N VAL A 64 11.06 32.27 15.45
CA VAL A 64 11.85 33.16 16.31
C VAL A 64 13.31 33.09 15.90
#